data_AF-A0A851JYB1-F1
#
_entry.id   AF-A0A851JYB1-F1
#
_cell.length_a   1.000
_cell.length_b   1.000
_cell.length_c   1.000
_cell.angle_alpha   90.00
_cell.angle_beta   90.00
_cell.angle_gamma   90.00
#
_symmetry.space_group_name_H-M   'P 1'
#
loop_
_entity.id
_entity.type
_entity.pdbx_description
1 polymer ?
#
loop_
_entity_poly.entity_id
_entity_poly.type
_entity_poly.pdbx_seq_one_letter_code
_entity_poly.pdbx_strand_id
1 'polypeptide(L)'
;QREDFRMYEKYWQNKPRLESLWRQCSESSFFQECQRKLEHKLGLDSYLLKPVQRLTKYQLLLKELLKYSTSCDGVQELQEALVAMLDLLKSVNDSMHQISITGYDGDLSELGKVLMQGSFSVWTGHRKGPTKMKDLARFKPMQRHLFLYEKALVFCKKREEHGDGYDKTSSYSFKHFLKV
;
A
#
# COMPACT_ATOMS: atom_id res chain seq x y z
N GLN A 1 -13.63 -11.91 -13.07
CA GLN A 1 -13.41 -10.58 -13.71
C GLN A 1 -12.88 -9.47 -12.79
N ARG A 2 -13.19 -9.40 -11.49
CA ARG A 2 -12.41 -8.60 -10.50
C ARG A 2 -11.74 -9.47 -9.43
N GLU A 3 -12.33 -10.62 -9.15
CA GLU A 3 -11.86 -11.60 -8.16
C GLU A 3 -10.53 -12.24 -8.54
N ASP A 4 -10.27 -12.44 -9.83
CA ASP A 4 -9.03 -13.01 -10.35
C ASP A 4 -7.80 -12.17 -9.96
N PHE A 5 -7.98 -10.85 -9.76
CA PHE A 5 -6.91 -9.96 -9.35
C PHE A 5 -6.67 -9.92 -7.84
N ARG A 6 -7.55 -10.51 -7.01
CA ARG A 6 -7.32 -10.64 -5.55
C ARG A 6 -6.05 -11.45 -5.24
N MET A 7 -5.63 -12.32 -6.16
CA MET A 7 -4.37 -13.05 -6.02
C MET A 7 -3.16 -12.11 -5.92
N TYR A 8 -3.19 -10.96 -6.61
CA TYR A 8 -2.10 -9.99 -6.54
C TYR A 8 -2.05 -9.26 -5.21
N GLU A 9 -3.21 -8.96 -4.61
CA GLU A 9 -3.27 -8.37 -3.28
C GLU A 9 -2.59 -9.28 -2.26
N LYS A 10 -3.00 -10.56 -2.23
CA LYS A 10 -2.40 -11.58 -1.36
C LYS A 10 -0.90 -11.75 -1.62
N TYR A 11 -0.48 -11.75 -2.88
CA TYR A 11 0.92 -11.86 -3.25
C TYR A 11 1.74 -10.67 -2.74
N TRP A 12 1.25 -9.45 -2.97
CA TRP A 12 1.95 -8.22 -2.59
C TRP A 12 2.02 -8.07 -1.06
N GLN A 13 0.94 -8.37 -0.33
CA GLN A 13 0.93 -8.41 1.14
C GLN A 13 1.96 -9.38 1.70
N ASN A 14 2.19 -10.51 1.02
CA ASN A 14 3.18 -11.49 1.44
C ASN A 14 4.62 -11.16 1.01
N LYS A 15 4.82 -10.20 0.09
CA LYS A 15 6.14 -9.88 -0.48
C LYS A 15 7.19 -9.49 0.58
N PRO A 16 6.89 -8.66 1.61
CA PRO A 16 7.87 -8.34 2.65
C PRO A 16 8.32 -9.58 3.44
N ARG A 17 7.40 -10.49 3.75
CA ARG A 17 7.72 -11.76 4.43
C ARG A 17 8.60 -12.65 3.56
N LEU A 18 8.29 -12.73 2.27
CA LEU A 18 9.09 -13.46 1.30
C LEU A 18 10.51 -12.88 1.18
N GLU A 19 10.65 -11.56 1.15
CA GLU A 19 11.96 -10.89 1.14
C GLU A 19 12.76 -11.16 2.41
N SER A 20 12.12 -11.11 3.58
CA SER A 20 12.74 -11.43 4.86
C SER A 20 13.25 -12.88 4.90
N LEU A 21 12.44 -13.84 4.42
CA LEU A 21 12.85 -15.23 4.32
C LEU A 21 13.99 -15.42 3.31
N TRP A 22 13.90 -14.81 2.13
CA TRP A 22 14.92 -14.92 1.08
C TRP A 22 16.28 -14.45 1.58
N ARG A 23 16.35 -13.37 2.37
CA ARG A 23 17.60 -12.89 2.97
C ARG A 23 18.30 -13.93 3.84
N GLN A 24 17.55 -14.84 4.45
CA GLN A 24 18.10 -15.87 5.32
C GLN A 24 18.59 -17.11 4.55
N CYS A 25 18.10 -17.30 3.31
CA CYS A 25 18.33 -18.54 2.56
C CYS A 25 18.81 -18.36 1.12
N SER A 26 19.11 -17.13 0.67
CA SER A 26 19.55 -16.85 -0.71
C SER A 26 20.79 -17.63 -1.12
N GLU A 27 21.72 -17.82 -0.18
CA GLU A 27 22.99 -18.53 -0.39
C GLU A 27 22.86 -20.05 -0.25
N SER A 28 21.66 -20.59 -0.08
CA SER A 28 21.44 -22.03 0.00
C SER A 28 21.83 -22.73 -1.30
N SER A 29 22.63 -23.79 -1.18
CA SER A 29 23.06 -24.62 -2.32
C SER A 29 21.87 -25.18 -3.11
N PHE A 30 20.72 -25.37 -2.47
CA PHE A 30 19.48 -25.77 -3.13
C PHE A 30 19.07 -24.80 -4.25
N PHE A 31 19.03 -23.49 -3.96
CA PHE A 31 18.59 -22.49 -4.95
C PHE A 31 19.64 -22.29 -6.05
N GLN A 32 20.92 -22.34 -5.70
CA GLN A 32 22.02 -22.26 -6.67
C GLN A 32 21.95 -23.43 -7.68
N GLU A 33 21.71 -24.64 -7.19
CA GLU A 33 21.57 -25.83 -8.04
C GLU A 33 20.31 -25.78 -8.91
N CYS A 34 19.17 -25.31 -8.36
CA CYS A 34 17.97 -25.07 -9.15
C CYS A 34 18.20 -24.03 -10.26
N GLN A 35 18.90 -22.93 -9.95
CA GLN A 35 19.22 -21.89 -10.92
C GLN A 35 20.10 -22.44 -12.06
N ARG A 36 21.11 -23.24 -11.72
CA ARG A 36 22.01 -23.88 -12.68
C ARG A 36 21.28 -24.88 -13.58
N LYS A 37 20.44 -25.75 -13.01
CA LYS A 37 19.65 -26.74 -13.77
C LYS A 37 18.66 -26.10 -14.75
N LEU A 38 18.12 -24.93 -14.40
CA LEU A 38 17.21 -24.16 -15.25
C LEU A 38 17.94 -23.17 -16.18
N GLU A 39 19.27 -23.11 -16.12
CA GLU A 39 20.11 -22.19 -16.90
C GLU A 39 19.69 -20.71 -16.76
N HIS A 40 19.20 -20.34 -15.57
CA HIS A 40 18.72 -19.00 -15.30
C HIS A 40 19.86 -18.02 -15.02
N LYS A 41 19.85 -16.88 -15.73
CA LYS A 41 20.83 -15.78 -15.52
C LYS A 41 20.55 -14.95 -14.26
N LEU A 42 19.31 -14.95 -13.77
CA LEU A 42 18.88 -14.16 -12.62
C LEU A 42 18.54 -15.09 -11.44
N GLY A 43 18.72 -14.58 -10.22
CA GLY A 43 18.30 -15.26 -9.00
C GLY A 43 16.78 -15.36 -8.87
N LEU A 44 16.30 -16.28 -8.03
CA LEU A 44 14.87 -16.54 -7.83
C LEU A 44 14.09 -15.27 -7.41
N ASP A 45 14.68 -14.42 -6.58
CA ASP A 45 14.13 -13.14 -6.14
C ASP A 45 13.70 -12.24 -7.31
N SER A 46 14.47 -12.21 -8.40
CA SER A 46 14.13 -11.45 -9.61
C SER A 46 12.86 -11.97 -10.29
N TYR A 47 12.59 -13.28 -10.19
CA TYR A 47 11.36 -13.89 -10.70
C TYR A 47 10.19 -13.67 -9.75
N LEU A 48 10.44 -13.66 -8.44
CA LEU A 48 9.45 -13.33 -7.41
C LEU A 48 9.02 -11.85 -7.44
N LEU A 49 9.76 -10.98 -8.11
CA LEU A 49 9.33 -9.59 -8.32
C LEU A 49 8.33 -9.45 -9.50
N LYS A 50 8.27 -10.44 -10.39
CA LYS A 50 7.48 -10.37 -11.64
C LYS A 50 5.98 -10.14 -11.43
N PRO A 51 5.29 -10.75 -10.44
CA PRO A 51 3.86 -10.48 -10.25
C PRO A 51 3.58 -9.01 -9.90
N VAL A 52 4.38 -8.42 -9.01
CA VAL A 52 4.26 -6.99 -8.65
C VAL A 52 4.52 -6.11 -9.87
N GLN A 53 5.59 -6.40 -10.64
CA GLN A 53 5.91 -5.68 -11.88
C GLN A 53 4.82 -5.84 -12.95
N ARG A 54 4.20 -7.02 -13.05
CA ARG A 54 3.19 -7.29 -14.06
C ARG A 54 1.93 -6.47 -13.79
N LEU A 55 1.50 -6.42 -12.53
CA LEU A 55 0.34 -5.63 -12.14
C LEU A 55 0.52 -4.15 -12.46
N THR A 56 1.69 -3.57 -12.13
CA THR A 56 1.98 -2.14 -12.40
C THR A 56 2.14 -1.82 -13.89
N LYS A 57 2.43 -2.82 -14.73
CA LYS A 57 2.54 -2.65 -16.19
C LYS A 57 1.20 -2.58 -16.91
N TYR A 58 0.14 -3.23 -16.42
CA TYR A 58 -1.13 -3.26 -17.16
C TYR A 58 -1.70 -1.85 -17.42
N GLN A 59 -1.67 -0.96 -16.44
CA GLN A 59 -2.14 0.43 -16.65
C GLN A 59 -1.29 1.21 -17.66
N LEU A 60 0.02 0.92 -17.77
CA LEU A 60 0.88 1.54 -18.77
C LEU A 60 0.53 1.07 -20.18
N LEU A 61 0.32 -0.24 -20.34
CA LEU A 61 -0.04 -0.83 -21.62
C LEU A 61 -1.42 -0.36 -22.09
N LEU A 62 -2.39 -0.28 -21.18
CA LEU A 62 -3.73 0.24 -21.48
C LEU A 62 -3.70 1.72 -21.86
N LYS A 63 -2.91 2.53 -21.16
CA LYS A 63 -2.68 3.94 -21.53
C LYS A 63 -2.06 4.09 -22.91
N GLU A 64 -1.03 3.29 -23.21
CA GLU A 64 -0.36 3.37 -24.50
C GLU A 64 -1.28 2.90 -25.63
N LEU A 65 -2.07 1.85 -25.40
CA LEU A 65 -3.06 1.40 -26.38
C LEU A 65 -4.12 2.49 -26.64
N LEU A 66 -4.66 3.11 -25.58
CA LEU A 66 -5.70 4.13 -25.67
C LEU A 66 -5.24 5.35 -26.49
N LYS A 67 -3.97 5.74 -26.34
CA LYS A 67 -3.34 6.82 -27.09
C LYS A 67 -3.39 6.60 -28.61
N TYR A 68 -3.39 5.36 -29.08
CA TYR A 68 -3.44 5.00 -30.51
C TYR A 68 -4.81 4.52 -30.99
N SER A 69 -5.82 4.46 -30.12
CA SER A 69 -7.15 3.92 -30.44
C SER A 69 -8.24 4.99 -30.57
N THR A 70 -7.91 6.29 -30.65
CA THR A 70 -8.88 7.41 -30.55
C THR A 70 -10.00 7.43 -31.59
N SER A 71 -9.88 6.67 -32.69
CA SER A 71 -10.88 6.56 -33.76
C SER A 71 -11.37 5.12 -33.99
N CYS A 72 -11.09 4.21 -33.05
CA CYS A 72 -11.51 2.81 -33.13
C CYS A 72 -12.79 2.56 -32.34
N ASP A 73 -13.57 1.55 -32.73
CA ASP A 73 -14.60 1.01 -31.84
C ASP A 73 -13.92 0.40 -30.60
N GLY A 74 -14.49 0.59 -29.41
CA GLY A 74 -13.94 0.04 -28.17
C GLY A 74 -13.14 1.00 -27.27
N VAL A 75 -13.04 2.30 -27.62
CA VAL A 75 -12.29 3.29 -26.80
C VAL A 75 -12.85 3.40 -25.39
N GLN A 76 -14.17 3.36 -25.25
CA GLN A 76 -14.83 3.50 -23.96
C GLN A 76 -14.49 2.31 -23.05
N GLU A 77 -14.58 1.09 -23.56
CA GLU A 77 -14.25 -0.14 -22.84
C GLU A 77 -12.77 -0.15 -22.44
N LEU A 78 -11.89 0.37 -23.30
CA LEU A 78 -10.47 0.50 -23.00
C LEU A 78 -10.20 1.54 -21.90
N GLN A 79 -10.93 2.66 -21.92
CA GLN A 79 -10.88 3.67 -20.87
C GLN A 79 -11.40 3.11 -19.52
N GLU A 80 -12.51 2.38 -19.55
CA GLU A 80 -13.07 1.71 -18.36
C GLU A 80 -12.11 0.66 -17.79
N ALA A 81 -11.47 -0.15 -18.66
CA ALA A 81 -10.44 -1.11 -18.25
C ALA A 81 -9.23 -0.42 -17.60
N LEU A 82 -8.80 0.72 -18.14
CA LEU A 82 -7.71 1.51 -17.55
C LEU A 82 -8.08 2.02 -16.15
N VAL A 83 -9.28 2.59 -16.00
CA VAL A 83 -9.78 3.05 -14.69
C VAL A 83 -9.84 1.89 -13.70
N ALA A 84 -10.39 0.74 -14.10
CA ALA A 84 -10.47 -0.44 -13.26
C ALA A 84 -9.09 -0.94 -12.81
N MET A 85 -8.08 -0.89 -13.69
CA MET A 85 -6.70 -1.28 -13.36
C MET A 85 -6.02 -0.29 -12.41
N LEU A 86 -6.25 1.01 -12.59
CA LEU A 86 -5.75 2.04 -11.67
C LEU A 86 -6.39 1.91 -10.28
N ASP A 87 -7.70 1.66 -10.22
CA ASP A 87 -8.42 1.42 -8.96
C ASP A 87 -7.91 0.18 -8.24
N LEU A 88 -7.64 -0.90 -8.97
CA LEU A 88 -7.06 -2.12 -8.42
C LEU A 88 -5.67 -1.85 -7.82
N LEU A 89 -4.79 -1.18 -8.56
CA LEU A 89 -3.45 -0.82 -8.08
C LEU A 89 -3.53 0.03 -6.81
N LYS A 90 -4.43 1.01 -6.80
CA LYS A 90 -4.69 1.84 -5.62
C LYS A 90 -5.18 0.99 -4.45
N SER A 91 -6.17 0.11 -4.67
CA SER A 91 -6.72 -0.75 -3.64
C SER A 91 -5.67 -1.69 -3.03
N VAL A 92 -4.82 -2.30 -3.85
CA VAL A 92 -3.74 -3.16 -3.35
C VAL A 92 -2.72 -2.34 -2.57
N ASN A 93 -2.34 -1.15 -3.06
CA ASN A 93 -1.42 -0.28 -2.34
C ASN A 93 -1.99 0.17 -0.98
N ASP A 94 -3.27 0.57 -0.93
CA ASP A 94 -3.91 0.98 0.31
C ASP A 94 -4.00 -0.17 1.32
N SER A 95 -4.28 -1.38 0.84
CA SER A 95 -4.28 -2.62 1.64
C SER A 95 -2.89 -2.91 2.24
N MET A 96 -1.81 -2.64 1.51
CA MET A 96 -0.44 -2.74 2.06
C MET A 96 -0.19 -1.78 3.22
N HIS A 97 -0.78 -0.58 3.20
CA HIS A 97 -0.65 0.36 4.31
C HIS A 97 -1.54 -0.04 5.50
N GLN A 98 -2.72 -0.60 5.23
CA GLN A 98 -3.67 -1.04 6.25
C GLN A 98 -3.09 -2.15 7.14
N ILE A 99 -2.44 -3.16 6.55
CA ILE A 99 -1.83 -4.27 7.31
C ILE A 99 -0.71 -3.80 8.26
N SER A 100 -0.16 -2.61 8.03
CA SER A 100 0.88 -2.00 8.85
C SER A 100 0.34 -1.14 9.99
N ILE A 101 -0.99 -1.08 10.18
CA ILE A 101 -1.62 -0.41 11.32
C ILE A 101 -1.49 -1.28 12.57
N THR A 102 -1.00 -0.69 13.67
CA THR A 102 -0.80 -1.36 14.96
C THR A 102 -1.49 -0.63 16.10
N GLY A 103 -1.89 -1.35 17.14
CA GLY A 103 -2.48 -0.77 18.36
C GLY A 103 -3.94 -0.32 18.23
N TYR A 104 -4.65 -0.76 17.20
CA TYR A 104 -6.11 -0.65 17.14
C TYR A 104 -6.74 -1.84 17.87
N ASP A 105 -7.59 -1.56 18.86
CA ASP A 105 -8.27 -2.56 19.69
C ASP A 105 -9.66 -2.86 19.12
N GLY A 106 -9.67 -3.51 17.96
CA GLY A 106 -10.88 -3.85 17.21
C GLY A 106 -10.54 -4.46 15.85
N ASP A 107 -11.55 -4.83 15.08
CA ASP A 107 -11.35 -5.33 13.73
C ASP A 107 -11.45 -4.18 12.70
N LEU A 108 -10.35 -3.91 11.99
CA LEU A 108 -10.32 -2.91 10.92
C LEU A 108 -11.22 -3.31 9.73
N SER A 109 -11.51 -4.61 9.56
CA SER A 109 -12.40 -5.09 8.50
C SER A 109 -13.83 -4.59 8.66
N GLU A 110 -14.27 -4.36 9.90
CA GLU A 110 -15.62 -3.87 10.20
C GLU A 110 -15.84 -2.41 9.76
N LEU A 111 -14.75 -1.64 9.61
CA LEU A 111 -14.78 -0.25 9.13
C LEU A 111 -15.11 -0.15 7.63
N GLY A 112 -15.08 -1.28 6.90
CA GLY A 112 -15.33 -1.35 5.47
C GLY A 112 -14.06 -1.19 4.63
N LYS A 113 -14.22 -0.86 3.35
CA LYS A 113 -13.09 -0.68 2.44
C LYS A 113 -12.32 0.61 2.75
N VAL A 114 -10.99 0.57 2.65
CA VAL A 114 -10.17 1.79 2.62
C VAL A 114 -10.40 2.52 1.29
N LEU A 115 -10.92 3.74 1.38
CA LEU A 115 -11.18 4.62 0.25
C LEU A 115 -9.96 5.46 -0.09
N MET A 116 -9.22 5.95 0.90
CA MET A 116 -8.01 6.77 0.73
C MET A 116 -7.07 6.64 1.93
N GLN A 117 -5.77 6.82 1.71
CA GLN A 117 -4.82 7.08 2.78
C GLN A 117 -3.80 8.14 2.37
N GLY A 118 -3.17 8.76 3.37
CA GLY A 118 -2.10 9.72 3.13
C GLY A 118 -1.52 10.30 4.41
N SER A 119 -0.36 10.95 4.29
CA SER A 119 0.28 11.67 5.39
C SER A 119 -0.09 13.15 5.35
N PHE A 120 -0.50 13.70 6.50
CA PHE A 120 -0.99 15.07 6.63
C PHE A 120 -0.45 15.76 7.88
N SER A 121 -0.27 17.07 7.76
CA SER A 121 -0.17 17.99 8.90
C SER A 121 -1.58 18.25 9.45
N VAL A 122 -1.85 17.84 10.68
CA VAL A 122 -3.17 17.97 11.32
C VAL A 122 -3.11 19.00 12.45
N TRP A 123 -3.98 20.00 12.38
CA TRP A 123 -4.21 20.99 13.44
C TRP A 123 -5.50 20.65 14.19
N THR A 124 -5.47 20.72 15.52
CA THR A 124 -6.64 20.51 16.36
C THR A 124 -7.13 21.86 16.87
N GLY A 125 -8.29 22.31 16.36
CA GLY A 125 -8.97 23.49 16.87
C GLY A 125 -9.92 23.11 18.00
N HIS A 126 -9.50 23.21 19.26
CA HIS A 126 -10.48 23.18 20.35
C HIS A 126 -11.30 24.48 20.32
N ARG A 127 -12.64 24.38 20.26
CA ARG A 127 -13.53 25.54 20.50
C ARG A 127 -13.14 26.15 21.84
N LYS A 128 -12.82 27.44 21.81
CA LYS A 128 -12.21 28.23 22.88
C LYS A 128 -12.96 28.09 24.21
N GLY A 129 -12.33 27.48 25.21
CA GLY A 129 -12.53 27.85 26.62
C GLY A 129 -11.68 29.08 26.97
N PRO A 130 -12.07 29.89 27.97
CA PRO A 130 -11.39 31.14 28.30
C PRO A 130 -10.14 30.84 29.11
N THR A 131 -9.07 30.38 28.48
CA THR A 131 -7.77 30.31 29.16
C THR A 131 -6.68 30.78 28.23
N LYS A 132 -6.28 32.02 28.51
CA LYS A 132 -5.17 32.73 27.89
C LYS A 132 -3.90 31.87 28.01
N MET A 133 -3.28 31.63 26.86
CA MET A 133 -1.82 31.68 26.69
C MET A 133 -1.01 30.80 27.66
N LYS A 134 -0.90 29.51 27.36
CA LYS A 134 0.23 28.64 27.74
C LYS A 134 0.25 27.47 26.76
N ASP A 135 1.18 27.45 25.80
CA ASP A 135 1.66 26.28 25.04
C ASP A 135 1.89 26.68 23.57
N LEU A 136 3.10 27.15 23.25
CA LEU A 136 3.55 27.24 21.86
C LEU A 136 3.48 25.87 21.15
N ALA A 137 3.49 24.76 21.90
CA ALA A 137 3.30 23.41 21.39
C ALA A 137 1.92 23.16 20.75
N ARG A 138 0.88 23.95 21.10
CA ARG A 138 -0.48 23.80 20.55
C ARG A 138 -0.65 24.37 19.13
N PHE A 139 0.31 25.15 18.63
CA PHE A 139 0.29 25.68 17.26
C PHE A 139 1.09 24.84 16.25
N LYS A 140 1.85 23.85 16.71
CA LYS A 140 2.60 22.96 15.84
C LYS A 140 1.68 21.87 15.29
N PRO A 141 1.54 21.72 13.95
CA PRO A 141 0.76 20.63 13.39
C PRO A 141 1.31 19.28 13.83
N MET A 142 0.40 18.36 14.12
CA MET A 142 0.75 16.97 14.36
C MET A 142 0.86 16.25 13.02
N GLN A 143 1.95 15.51 12.80
CA GLN A 143 2.01 14.60 11.66
C GLN A 143 1.13 13.38 11.93
N ARG A 144 0.18 13.11 11.03
CA ARG A 144 -0.70 11.95 11.06
C ARG A 144 -0.78 11.32 9.69
N HIS A 145 -0.85 9.99 9.70
CA HIS A 145 -1.25 9.24 8.53
C HIS A 145 -2.73 8.89 8.70
N LEU A 146 -3.56 9.31 7.76
CA LEU A 146 -5.00 9.14 7.83
C LEU A 146 -5.41 8.00 6.91
N PHE A 147 -6.34 7.17 7.38
CA PHE A 147 -7.01 6.15 6.58
C PHE A 147 -8.50 6.47 6.58
N LEU A 148 -9.03 6.82 5.42
CA LEU A 148 -10.46 7.01 5.20
C LEU A 148 -11.06 5.65 4.83
N TYR A 149 -11.85 5.10 5.74
CA TYR A 149 -12.70 3.93 5.52
C TYR A 149 -14.12 4.36 5.17
N GLU A 150 -14.93 3.43 4.66
CA GLU A 150 -16.36 3.66 4.39
C GLU A 150 -17.14 4.14 5.63
N LYS A 151 -16.77 3.67 6.84
CA LYS A 151 -17.50 3.98 8.08
C LYS A 151 -16.71 4.81 9.09
N ALA A 152 -15.46 5.16 8.80
CA ALA A 152 -14.60 5.85 9.76
C ALA A 152 -13.41 6.56 9.11
N LEU A 153 -12.93 7.61 9.78
CA LEU A 153 -11.62 8.21 9.53
C LEU A 153 -10.67 7.80 10.66
N VAL A 154 -9.66 7.00 10.36
CA VAL A 154 -8.67 6.49 11.31
C VAL A 154 -7.40 7.35 11.26
N PHE A 155 -6.94 7.79 12.43
CA PHE A 155 -5.75 8.59 12.63
C PHE A 155 -4.63 7.71 13.18
N CYS A 156 -3.52 7.63 12.45
CA CYS A 156 -2.33 6.94 12.86
C CYS A 156 -1.13 7.89 12.98
N LYS A 157 -0.15 7.55 13.81
CA LYS A 157 1.18 8.15 13.80
C LYS A 157 2.10 7.20 13.04
N LYS A 158 2.67 7.68 11.93
CA LYS A 158 3.71 6.95 11.20
C LYS A 158 4.92 6.74 12.13
N ARG A 159 5.38 5.51 12.22
CA ARG A 159 6.62 5.11 12.90
C ARG A 159 7.66 4.84 11.83
N GLU A 160 8.85 5.37 12.05
CA GLU A 160 10.03 5.00 11.29
C GLU A 160 10.77 3.98 12.15
N GLU A 161 10.87 2.74 11.68
CA GLU A 161 11.72 1.77 12.35
C GLU A 161 13.18 2.20 12.20
N HIS A 162 13.85 2.38 13.34
CA HIS A 162 15.29 2.61 13.43
C HIS A 162 15.99 1.26 13.63
N GLY A 163 15.85 0.37 12.65
CA GLY A 163 16.54 -0.91 12.60
C GLY A 163 17.64 -0.90 11.53
N ASP A 164 18.73 -1.63 11.77
CA ASP A 164 19.79 -1.81 10.78
C ASP A 164 19.23 -2.45 9.50
N GLY A 165 19.22 -1.67 8.43
CA GLY A 165 19.19 -2.16 7.05
C GLY A 165 17.91 -2.86 6.57
N TYR A 166 17.29 -2.25 5.55
CA TYR A 166 16.50 -2.90 4.50
C TYR A 166 15.04 -3.29 4.78
N ASP A 167 14.48 -3.14 5.99
CA ASP A 167 13.01 -3.15 6.17
C ASP A 167 12.48 -1.72 6.30
N LYS A 168 12.15 -1.11 5.15
CA LYS A 168 11.57 0.24 5.07
C LYS A 168 10.05 0.21 5.05
N THR A 169 9.41 -0.84 5.58
CA THR A 169 7.95 -0.82 5.68
C THR A 169 7.54 0.14 6.79
N SER A 170 6.79 1.18 6.42
CA SER A 170 6.28 2.15 7.37
C SER A 170 5.20 1.51 8.23
N SER A 171 5.35 1.53 9.55
CA SER A 171 4.30 1.09 10.47
C SER A 171 3.48 2.29 10.99
N TYR A 172 2.21 2.05 11.31
CA TYR A 172 1.25 3.09 11.63
C TYR A 172 0.62 2.82 13.00
N SER A 173 1.09 3.50 14.05
CA SER A 173 0.47 3.36 15.37
C SER A 173 -0.85 4.11 15.44
N PHE A 174 -1.95 3.39 15.68
CA PHE A 174 -3.27 3.96 15.92
C PHE A 174 -3.24 5.05 17.02
N LYS A 175 -4.09 6.08 16.83
CA LYS A 175 -4.24 7.20 17.77
C LYS A 175 -5.70 7.51 18.08
N HIS A 176 -6.54 7.55 17.06
CA HIS A 176 -7.93 7.96 17.20
C HIS A 176 -8.72 7.52 15.97
N PHE A 177 -10.04 7.41 16.07
CA PHE A 177 -10.90 7.34 14.89
C PHE A 177 -12.13 8.23 15.08
N LEU A 178 -12.64 8.74 13.97
CA LEU A 178 -13.92 9.42 13.90
C LEU A 178 -14.87 8.53 13.10
N LYS A 179 -16.05 8.25 13.64
CA LYS A 179 -17.10 7.56 12.89
C LYS A 179 -17.70 8.52 11.87
N VAL A 180 -17.88 8.05 10.63
CA VAL A 180 -18.52 8.81 9.54
C VAL A 180 -19.99 8.46 9.49
#